data_AF-A0A964QER9-F1
#
_entry.id   AF-A0A964QER9-F1
#
_cell.length_a   1.000
_cell.length_b   1.000
_cell.length_c   1.000
_cell.angle_alpha   90.00
_cell.angle_beta   90.00
_cell.angle_gamma   90.00
#
_symmetry.space_group_name_H-M   'P 1'
#
loop_
_entity.id
_entity.type
_entity.pdbx_description
1 polymer ?
#
loop_
_entity_poly.entity_id
_entity_poly.type
_entity_poly.pdbx_seq_one_letter_code
_entity_poly.pdbx_strand_id
1 'polypeptide(L)'
;MTRSQVSQAHFRREFTSRKHTRMSSFESILSAYDYKFPSELIAKEPVSPRDSARLLVYDRTSGAVSFDRFSNICTYLPENCVVVFNKTKVIPAKMTLKKYTGGLISALYLETVGDAIRVLASGSL
;
A
#
# COMPACT_ATOMS: atom_id res chain seq x y z
N MET A 1 -43.18 24.21 32.56
CA MET A 1 -42.29 24.25 31.38
C MET A 1 -41.57 22.92 31.31
N THR A 2 -42.13 22.01 30.52
CA THR A 2 -41.91 20.56 30.59
C THR A 2 -41.09 20.13 29.38
N ARG A 3 -39.90 19.55 29.57
CA ARG A 3 -39.15 18.91 28.47
C ARG A 3 -39.62 17.47 28.33
N SER A 4 -40.30 17.21 27.21
CA SER A 4 -40.84 15.92 26.79
C SER A 4 -39.72 14.95 26.40
N GLN A 5 -39.87 13.71 26.89
CA GLN A 5 -39.26 12.50 26.35
C GLN A 5 -39.97 12.10 25.04
N VAL A 6 -39.21 11.63 24.05
CA VAL A 6 -39.65 10.76 22.94
C VAL A 6 -38.44 9.88 22.61
N SER A 7 -38.39 8.63 23.11
CA SER A 7 -38.97 7.38 22.61
C SER A 7 -38.01 6.61 21.68
N GLN A 8 -37.68 5.41 22.11
CA GLN A 8 -36.90 4.40 21.40
C GLN A 8 -37.70 3.84 20.22
N ALA A 9 -37.04 3.59 19.08
CA ALA A 9 -37.55 2.69 18.06
C ALA A 9 -36.40 1.97 17.34
N HIS A 10 -36.16 0.73 17.77
CA HIS A 10 -35.91 -0.46 16.95
C HIS A 10 -35.30 -0.25 15.55
N PHE A 11 -34.01 -0.58 15.41
CA PHE A 11 -33.52 -1.15 14.16
C PHE A 11 -32.55 -2.31 14.43
N ARG A 12 -33.14 -3.42 14.86
CA ARG A 12 -32.51 -4.73 14.77
C ARG A 12 -32.62 -5.17 13.31
N ARG A 13 -31.53 -5.07 12.54
CA ARG A 13 -31.34 -5.92 11.36
C ARG A 13 -30.25 -6.93 11.65
N GLU A 14 -30.72 -8.15 11.80
CA GLU A 14 -29.93 -9.36 11.86
C GLU A 14 -29.10 -9.50 10.58
N PHE A 15 -27.80 -9.18 10.66
CA PHE A 15 -26.82 -9.65 9.69
C PHE A 15 -26.18 -10.93 10.21
N THR A 16 -26.98 -12.00 10.29
CA THR A 16 -26.48 -13.33 10.65
C THR A 16 -25.86 -14.03 9.43
N SER A 17 -24.60 -14.45 9.64
CA SER A 17 -24.13 -15.81 9.34
C SER A 17 -23.53 -16.20 7.97
N ARG A 18 -22.87 -15.30 7.22
CA ARG A 18 -21.95 -15.75 6.13
C ARG A 18 -20.57 -15.06 6.02
N LYS A 19 -20.23 -14.08 6.87
CA LYS A 19 -18.94 -13.35 6.81
C LYS A 19 -17.90 -13.75 7.87
N HIS A 20 -18.26 -14.58 8.84
CA HIS A 20 -17.45 -14.74 10.05
C HIS A 20 -16.18 -15.58 9.84
N THR A 21 -16.18 -16.55 8.92
CA THR A 21 -15.02 -17.46 8.73
C THR A 21 -13.86 -16.83 7.94
N ARG A 22 -14.14 -15.82 7.10
CA ARG A 22 -13.12 -15.19 6.24
C ARG A 22 -12.39 -14.03 6.93
N MET A 23 -13.02 -13.39 7.92
CA MET A 23 -12.43 -12.30 8.72
C MET A 23 -11.43 -12.80 9.76
N SER A 24 -11.69 -13.95 10.42
CA SER A 24 -10.77 -14.50 11.44
C SER A 24 -9.42 -14.91 10.86
N SER A 25 -9.40 -15.42 9.62
CA SER A 25 -8.17 -15.82 8.95
C SER A 25 -7.28 -14.63 8.58
N PHE A 26 -7.87 -13.49 8.20
CA PHE A 26 -7.09 -12.31 7.81
C PHE A 26 -6.42 -11.64 9.01
N GLU A 27 -7.13 -11.52 10.13
CA GLU A 27 -6.57 -11.00 11.40
C GLU A 27 -5.38 -11.83 11.89
N SER A 28 -5.48 -13.16 11.81
CA SER A 28 -4.38 -14.05 12.18
C SER A 28 -3.17 -13.95 11.25
N ILE A 29 -3.38 -13.62 9.97
CA ILE A 29 -2.29 -13.40 9.03
C ILE A 29 -1.62 -12.07 9.35
N LEU A 30 -2.37 -11.02 9.62
CA LEU A 30 -1.82 -9.70 9.95
C LEU A 30 -0.99 -9.74 11.23
N SER A 31 -1.50 -10.39 12.28
CA SER A 31 -0.80 -10.46 13.57
C SER A 31 0.53 -11.21 13.49
N ALA A 32 0.68 -12.15 12.55
CA ALA A 32 1.94 -12.87 12.31
C ALA A 32 3.08 -11.97 11.79
N TYR A 33 2.77 -10.76 11.31
CA TYR A 33 3.76 -9.76 10.88
C TYR A 33 3.92 -8.61 11.89
N ASP A 34 3.20 -8.63 13.01
CA ASP A 34 3.32 -7.61 14.04
C ASP A 34 4.58 -7.84 14.89
N TYR A 35 5.29 -6.76 15.22
CA TYR A 35 6.48 -6.81 16.05
C TYR A 35 6.59 -5.53 16.88
N LYS A 36 7.17 -5.65 18.08
CA LYS A 36 7.40 -4.50 18.95
C LYS A 36 8.46 -3.60 18.31
N PHE A 37 8.05 -2.42 17.86
CA PHE A 37 8.94 -1.43 17.29
C PHE A 37 8.95 -0.15 18.12
N PRO A 38 10.10 0.25 18.71
CA PRO A 38 10.22 1.51 19.41
C PRO A 38 10.04 2.68 18.43
N SER A 39 9.09 3.57 18.72
CA SER A 39 8.72 4.68 17.83
C SER A 39 9.85 5.69 17.59
N GLU A 40 10.79 5.80 18.53
CA GLU A 40 12.00 6.60 18.43
C GLU A 40 12.96 6.14 17.34
N LEU A 41 12.84 4.89 16.88
CA LEU A 41 13.64 4.34 15.78
C LEU A 41 13.04 4.65 14.40
N ILE A 42 11.87 5.30 14.32
CA ILE A 42 11.33 5.83 13.07
C ILE A 42 12.18 7.04 12.65
N ALA A 43 12.94 6.89 11.56
CA ALA A 43 13.69 7.98 10.98
C ALA A 43 12.73 9.11 10.53
N LYS A 44 12.92 10.31 11.07
CA LYS A 44 12.12 11.50 10.73
C LYS A 44 12.65 12.21 9.49
N GLU A 45 13.95 12.12 9.28
CA GLU A 45 14.68 12.73 8.18
C GLU A 45 15.71 11.73 7.62
N PRO A 46 16.06 11.83 6.33
CA PRO A 46 17.13 11.02 5.77
C PRO A 46 18.49 11.41 6.38
N VAL A 47 19.37 10.44 6.55
CA VAL A 47 20.77 10.70 6.90
C VAL A 47 21.50 11.40 5.75
N SER A 48 22.47 12.26 6.08
CA SER A 48 23.34 12.93 5.11
C SER A 48 24.83 12.65 5.43
N PRO A 49 25.63 12.18 4.47
CA PRO A 49 25.27 11.84 3.09
C PRO A 49 24.38 10.59 3.01
N ARG A 50 23.57 10.46 1.94
CA ARG A 50 22.52 9.42 1.83
C ARG A 50 23.06 8.00 1.92
N ASP A 51 24.25 7.76 1.40
CA ASP A 51 24.93 6.46 1.39
C ASP A 51 25.58 6.10 2.73
N SER A 52 25.59 7.00 3.71
CA SER A 52 26.03 6.69 5.09
C SER A 52 25.00 5.90 5.90
N ALA A 53 23.80 5.68 5.35
CA ALA A 53 22.76 4.88 5.98
C ALA A 53 23.25 3.46 6.30
N ARG A 54 22.74 2.89 7.41
CA ARG A 54 23.01 1.49 7.77
C ARG A 54 22.41 0.55 6.73
N LEU A 55 23.20 -0.43 6.31
CA LEU A 55 22.79 -1.56 5.48
C LEU A 55 22.68 -2.80 6.36
N LEU A 56 21.48 -3.39 6.45
CA LEU A 56 21.30 -4.72 7.05
C LEU A 56 21.64 -5.77 5.98
N VAL A 57 22.60 -6.62 6.27
CA VAL A 57 22.97 -7.75 5.42
C VAL A 57 22.44 -9.02 6.08
N TYR A 58 21.58 -9.74 5.35
CA TYR A 58 20.98 -10.98 5.82
C TYR A 58 21.29 -12.13 4.85
N ASP A 59 22.07 -13.09 5.32
CA ASP A 59 22.33 -14.33 4.59
C ASP A 59 21.20 -15.32 4.85
N ARG A 60 20.40 -15.59 3.82
CA ARG A 60 19.25 -16.50 3.88
C ARG A 60 19.64 -17.96 4.08
N THR A 61 20.86 -18.35 3.71
CA THR A 61 21.33 -19.73 3.79
C THR A 61 21.80 -20.07 5.19
N SER A 62 22.63 -19.20 5.77
CA SER A 62 23.17 -19.39 7.12
C SER A 62 22.30 -18.79 8.23
N GLY A 63 21.41 -17.85 7.89
CA GLY A 63 20.65 -17.05 8.85
C GLY A 63 21.48 -15.94 9.49
N ALA A 64 22.73 -15.72 9.06
CA ALA A 64 23.61 -14.71 9.62
C ALA A 64 23.09 -13.29 9.33
N VAL A 65 23.18 -12.43 10.35
CA VAL A 65 22.83 -11.00 10.27
C VAL A 65 24.08 -10.20 10.56
N SER A 66 24.42 -9.26 9.68
CA SER A 66 25.46 -8.28 9.91
C SER A 66 25.01 -6.88 9.46
N PHE A 67 25.81 -5.87 9.82
CA PHE A 67 25.54 -4.48 9.47
C PHE A 67 26.75 -3.88 8.78
N ASP A 68 26.46 -3.08 7.76
CA ASP A 68 27.45 -2.31 7.00
C ASP A 68 26.88 -0.91 6.70
N ARG A 69 27.54 -0.15 5.81
CA ARG A 69 27.03 1.11 5.25
C ARG A 69 26.54 0.91 3.82
N PHE A 70 25.53 1.68 3.43
CA PHE A 70 24.96 1.62 2.09
C PHE A 70 25.97 1.99 0.99
N SER A 71 26.98 2.81 1.30
CA SER A 71 28.13 3.09 0.42
C SER A 71 28.85 1.84 -0.06
N ASN A 72 28.78 0.75 0.71
CA ASN A 72 29.42 -0.52 0.40
C ASN A 72 28.49 -1.48 -0.35
N ILE A 73 27.28 -1.08 -0.77
CA ILE A 73 26.30 -1.99 -1.40
C ILE A 73 26.87 -2.76 -2.60
N CYS A 74 27.79 -2.16 -3.36
CA CYS A 74 28.42 -2.79 -4.50
C CYS A 74 29.23 -4.06 -4.16
N THR A 75 29.68 -4.24 -2.91
CA THR A 75 30.41 -5.45 -2.48
C THR A 75 29.49 -6.67 -2.36
N TYR A 76 28.18 -6.46 -2.27
CA TYR A 76 27.16 -7.51 -2.12
C TYR A 76 26.43 -7.82 -3.43
N LEU A 77 26.74 -7.08 -4.51
CA LEU A 77 26.13 -7.28 -5.81
C LEU A 77 26.93 -8.32 -6.62
N PRO A 78 26.28 -9.37 -7.17
CA PRO A 78 26.95 -10.28 -8.11
C PRO A 78 27.48 -9.55 -9.34
N GLU A 79 28.61 -10.01 -9.90
CA GLU A 79 29.26 -9.36 -11.05
C GLU A 79 28.34 -9.14 -12.26
N ASN A 80 27.40 -10.07 -12.49
CA ASN A 80 26.48 -10.04 -13.63
C ASN A 80 25.03 -9.70 -13.22
N CYS A 81 24.84 -8.88 -12.20
CA CYS A 81 23.51 -8.48 -11.77
C CYS A 81 22.96 -7.28 -12.55
N VAL A 82 21.64 -7.19 -12.63
CA VAL A 82 20.93 -6.02 -13.15
C VAL A 82 20.31 -5.27 -11.99
N VAL A 83 20.69 -4.00 -11.82
CA VAL A 83 20.09 -3.12 -10.83
C VAL A 83 18.96 -2.33 -11.49
N VAL A 84 17.72 -2.62 -11.11
CA VAL A 84 16.54 -1.93 -11.63
C VAL A 84 16.18 -0.77 -10.70
N PHE A 85 16.41 0.45 -11.17
CA PHE A 85 16.00 1.66 -10.46
C PHE A 85 14.60 2.09 -10.88
N ASN A 86 13.72 2.27 -9.91
CA ASN A 86 12.41 2.86 -10.17
C ASN A 86 12.54 4.39 -10.28
N LYS A 87 12.43 4.93 -11.50
CA LYS A 87 12.31 6.36 -11.74
C LYS A 87 10.83 6.74 -11.83
N THR A 88 10.25 7.21 -10.74
CA THR A 88 8.85 7.65 -10.72
C THR A 88 8.70 9.02 -11.35
N LYS A 89 7.75 9.16 -12.28
CA LYS A 89 7.28 10.44 -12.82
C LYS A 89 5.78 10.50 -12.59
N VAL A 90 5.32 11.48 -11.81
CA VAL A 90 3.88 11.73 -11.65
C VAL A 90 3.41 12.43 -12.91
N ILE A 91 2.53 11.78 -13.66
CA ILE A 91 1.80 12.39 -14.77
C ILE A 91 0.37 12.58 -14.28
N PRO A 92 -0.23 13.79 -14.38
CA PRO A 92 -1.65 13.98 -14.13
C PRO A 92 -2.44 13.26 -15.22
N ALA A 93 -2.70 11.98 -14.99
CA ALA A 93 -3.28 11.02 -15.94
C ALA A 93 -4.74 10.66 -15.59
N LYS A 94 -5.28 11.23 -14.50
CA LYS A 94 -6.65 10.95 -14.04
C LYS A 94 -7.65 11.86 -14.75
N MET A 95 -8.68 11.26 -15.31
CA MET A 95 -9.79 11.91 -16.01
C MET A 95 -11.14 11.45 -15.46
N THR A 96 -12.11 12.35 -15.49
CA THR A 96 -13.52 12.04 -15.18
C THR A 96 -14.28 11.95 -16.49
N LEU A 97 -14.85 10.78 -16.77
CA LEU A 97 -15.65 10.51 -17.96
C LEU A 97 -17.11 10.37 -17.58
N LYS A 98 -18.02 10.73 -18.49
CA LYS A 98 -19.46 10.54 -18.34
C LYS A 98 -19.96 9.60 -19.43
N LYS A 99 -20.66 8.54 -19.03
CA LYS A 99 -21.32 7.62 -19.97
C LYS A 99 -22.51 8.29 -20.63
N TYR A 100 -22.92 7.73 -21.77
CA TYR A 100 -24.20 8.08 -22.39
C TYR A 100 -25.39 7.86 -21.45
N THR A 101 -25.31 6.87 -20.54
CA THR A 101 -26.32 6.60 -19.50
C THR A 101 -26.32 7.61 -18.35
N GLY A 102 -25.38 8.56 -18.33
CA GLY A 102 -25.23 9.55 -17.26
C GLY A 102 -24.33 9.13 -16.10
N GLY A 103 -23.93 7.86 -16.02
CA GLY A 103 -23.00 7.38 -15.00
C GLY A 103 -21.59 7.98 -15.13
N LEU A 104 -20.96 8.29 -13.99
CA LEU A 104 -19.60 8.81 -13.93
C LEU A 104 -18.56 7.68 -13.82
N ILE A 105 -17.45 7.83 -14.54
CA ILE A 105 -16.30 6.93 -14.50
C ILE A 105 -15.07 7.78 -14.17
N SER A 106 -14.25 7.32 -13.23
CA SER A 106 -12.89 7.83 -13.05
C SER A 106 -11.94 6.93 -13.83
N ALA A 107 -11.19 7.48 -14.78
CA ALA A 107 -10.22 6.74 -15.56
C ALA A 107 -8.80 7.27 -15.35
N LEU A 108 -7.83 6.38 -15.22
CA LEU A 108 -6.41 6.69 -15.13
C LEU A 108 -5.75 6.26 -16.44
N TYR A 109 -5.20 7.21 -17.19
CA TYR A 109 -4.44 6.94 -18.40
C TYR A 109 -3.21 6.07 -18.09
N LEU A 110 -3.01 5.02 -18.88
CA LEU A 110 -1.86 4.13 -18.80
C LEU A 110 -0.93 4.35 -20.00
N GLU A 111 -1.46 4.22 -21.21
CA GLU A 111 -0.70 4.33 -22.45
C GLU A 111 -1.60 4.57 -23.67
N THR A 112 -1.01 4.97 -24.80
CA THR A 112 -1.67 5.07 -26.11
C THR A 112 -1.37 3.81 -26.91
N VAL A 113 -2.39 3.21 -27.52
CA VAL A 113 -2.30 1.98 -28.33
C VAL A 113 -2.99 2.24 -29.68
N GLY A 114 -2.18 2.52 -30.72
CA GLY A 114 -2.71 2.97 -32.01
C GLY A 114 -3.48 4.30 -31.86
N ASP A 115 -4.73 4.31 -32.33
CA ASP A 115 -5.63 5.47 -32.24
C ASP A 115 -6.47 5.50 -30.94
N ALA A 116 -6.19 4.61 -29.99
CA ALA A 116 -6.93 4.49 -28.74
C ALA A 116 -6.03 4.73 -27.51
N ILE A 117 -6.66 5.04 -26.37
CA ILE A 117 -5.98 5.09 -25.06
C ILE A 117 -6.40 3.91 -24.19
N ARG A 118 -5.43 3.32 -23.50
CA ARG A 118 -5.67 2.32 -22.46
C ARG A 118 -5.75 3.03 -21.12
N VAL A 119 -6.82 2.75 -20.37
CA VAL A 119 -7.09 3.37 -19.07
C VAL A 119 -7.43 2.32 -18.01
N LEU A 120 -7.04 2.56 -16.75
CA LEU A 120 -7.61 1.87 -15.60
C LEU A 120 -8.88 2.63 -15.18
N ALA A 121 -10.05 2.03 -15.32
CA ALA A 121 -11.33 2.66 -15.01
C ALA A 121 -11.92 2.14 -13.69
N SER A 122 -12.44 3.05 -12.87
CA SER A 122 -13.19 2.73 -11.65
C SER A 122 -14.56 3.43 -11.69
N GLY A 123 -15.63 2.66 -11.52
CA GLY A 123 -17.04 3.08 -11.54
C GLY A 123 -17.93 1.86 -11.83
N SER A 124 -19.22 1.90 -11.48
CA SER A 124 -20.15 0.83 -11.90
C SER A 124 -20.27 0.87 -13.41
N LEU A 125 -19.98 -0.25 -14.09
CA LEU A 125 -20.20 -0.45 -15.54
C LEU A 125 -21.68 -0.35 -15.92
#